data_AF-A0AAD1TJ06-F1
#
_entry.id   AF-A0AAD1TJ06-F1
#
_cell.length_a   1.000
_cell.length_b   1.000
_cell.length_c   1.000
_cell.angle_alpha   90.00
_cell.angle_beta   90.00
_cell.angle_gamma   90.00
#
_symmetry.space_group_name_H-M   'P 1'
#
loop_
_entity.id
_entity.type
_entity.pdbx_description
1 polymer ?
#
loop_
_entity_poly.entity_id
_entity_poly.type
_entity_poly.pdbx_seq_one_letter_code
_entity_poly.pdbx_strand_id
1 'polypeptide(L)'
;MGLDGVEIFTNSSGSHHELRKAHIRVDLVRSATAKNGGIYLLSNLKGCDSDRLYFDGCAMISLNGDLVAQGAQFSLSDVEVLTATLDLEDVRGYRAHISSRCITASRVTSFHRVRVEFSLSSFDDIYTLTSNPIQWKYHSPEEEISLGPACWLWDYLRRSKQSGFLLPLSGGIDSSAAACIVYSMCCLVCEAIDLGNCEVLHDARQIVNDETYTPKSPQEFCKHILTTCYMSTENSSKETNDRAKLLAEQIGSYHLTPNVDTAVKAIVGVFSAVTGKIPQFRAHGGSGRENLALQNVQARIRMVTAYLFAQLSLWARGLPGGLLVLGSANVDESLRGYMTKYDCSSADLNPIGGISKTDLRSFIQYSVAKFQLPALTSIMTAPPTAELEPLTDGRVSQNDEDDMGMTYADLSVYGKLRKVVKTGPYSMFCKLLMAWRTLSPRQVAEKVKLFFRMYSINRHKMTTLTPSYHAESYSPDDNRFDLRPFLYNTAWPWQFRCIDEQVSSLEENRKEDGCEEVD
;
A
#
# COMPACT_ATOMS: atom_id res chain seq x y z
N MET A 1 5.96 -37.79 0.91
CA MET A 1 6.90 -37.52 -0.18
C MET A 1 8.36 -37.65 0.26
N GLY A 2 8.92 -36.75 1.09
CA GLY A 2 10.35 -36.84 1.44
C GLY A 2 10.78 -38.11 2.18
N LEU A 3 9.94 -38.65 3.06
CA LEU A 3 10.18 -39.94 3.71
C LEU A 3 10.06 -41.15 2.76
N ASP A 4 9.31 -41.01 1.67
CA ASP A 4 9.11 -42.06 0.65
C ASP A 4 10.11 -41.95 -0.51
N GLY A 5 11.18 -41.17 -0.33
CA GLY A 5 12.30 -41.11 -1.27
C GLY A 5 12.23 -40.01 -2.33
N VAL A 6 11.23 -39.13 -2.35
CA VAL A 6 11.20 -37.98 -3.28
C VAL A 6 12.40 -37.07 -3.00
N GLU A 7 13.26 -36.82 -4.00
CA GLU A 7 14.47 -35.99 -3.87
C GLU A 7 14.24 -34.52 -4.29
N ILE A 8 13.33 -34.30 -5.24
CA ILE A 8 13.01 -32.97 -5.79
C ILE A 8 11.52 -32.66 -5.56
N PHE A 9 11.25 -31.47 -5.03
CA PHE A 9 9.91 -30.96 -4.77
C PHE A 9 9.67 -29.71 -5.62
N THR A 10 8.57 -29.68 -6.34
CA THR A 10 8.14 -28.50 -7.12
C THR A 10 6.89 -27.89 -6.50
N ASN A 11 6.91 -26.58 -6.26
CA ASN A 11 5.79 -25.80 -5.75
C ASN A 11 5.48 -24.64 -6.70
N SER A 12 4.32 -24.71 -7.33
CA SER A 12 3.80 -23.62 -8.17
C SER A 12 2.85 -22.75 -7.34
N SER A 13 3.19 -21.48 -7.20
CA SER A 13 2.52 -20.53 -6.33
C SER A 13 1.82 -19.41 -7.11
N GLY A 14 0.82 -18.81 -6.46
CA GLY A 14 0.17 -17.56 -6.84
C GLY A 14 0.05 -16.69 -5.59
N SER A 15 1.19 -16.40 -4.95
CA SER A 15 1.24 -15.58 -3.74
C SER A 15 1.47 -14.11 -4.11
N HIS A 16 0.55 -13.26 -3.70
CA HIS A 16 0.65 -11.81 -3.86
C HIS A 16 1.58 -11.18 -2.82
N HIS A 17 2.03 -9.97 -3.11
CA HIS A 17 2.80 -9.10 -2.23
C HIS A 17 1.98 -8.75 -0.98
N GLU A 18 2.64 -8.85 0.15
CA GLU A 18 2.21 -8.28 1.41
C GLU A 18 3.48 -7.69 2.04
N LEU A 19 3.42 -6.41 2.43
CA LEU A 19 4.59 -5.66 2.86
C LEU A 19 5.28 -6.37 4.03
N ARG A 20 6.60 -6.62 3.91
CA ARG A 20 7.46 -7.32 4.88
C ARG A 20 7.21 -8.83 5.04
N LYS A 21 6.40 -9.47 4.19
CA LYS A 21 6.08 -10.92 4.31
C LYS A 21 7.10 -11.86 3.65
N ALA A 22 7.96 -11.35 2.76
CA ALA A 22 8.82 -12.19 1.91
C ALA A 22 9.64 -13.23 2.69
N HIS A 23 10.18 -12.85 3.85
CA HIS A 23 10.98 -13.73 4.72
C HIS A 23 10.24 -15.00 5.16
N ILE A 24 8.94 -14.93 5.44
CA ILE A 24 8.14 -16.10 5.84
C ILE A 24 8.19 -17.18 4.77
N ARG A 25 8.13 -16.80 3.49
CA ARG A 25 8.17 -17.75 2.37
C ARG A 25 9.54 -18.41 2.26
N VAL A 26 10.59 -17.60 2.36
CA VAL A 26 11.98 -18.06 2.33
C VAL A 26 12.23 -19.04 3.48
N ASP A 27 11.82 -18.70 4.70
CA ASP A 27 12.01 -19.51 5.89
C ASP A 27 11.23 -20.82 5.84
N LEU A 28 10.03 -20.83 5.26
CA LEU A 28 9.24 -22.04 5.06
C LEU A 28 9.92 -23.01 4.09
N VAL A 29 10.43 -22.51 2.96
CA VAL A 29 11.16 -23.34 1.98
C VAL A 29 12.44 -23.89 2.60
N ARG A 30 13.26 -23.03 3.21
CA ARG A 30 14.53 -23.44 3.86
C ARG A 30 14.29 -24.43 4.99
N SER A 31 13.29 -24.20 5.83
CA SER A 31 12.97 -25.10 6.94
C SER A 31 12.47 -26.46 6.43
N ALA A 32 11.70 -26.49 5.34
CA ALA A 32 11.19 -27.73 4.75
C ALA A 32 12.33 -28.62 4.22
N THR A 33 13.31 -28.04 3.53
CA THR A 33 14.48 -28.75 3.00
C THR A 33 15.50 -29.08 4.07
N ALA A 34 15.73 -28.21 5.06
CA ALA A 34 16.61 -28.49 6.20
C ALA A 34 16.09 -29.67 7.03
N LYS A 35 14.78 -29.75 7.27
CA LYS A 35 14.20 -30.82 8.07
C LYS A 35 14.22 -32.19 7.38
N ASN A 36 14.00 -32.22 6.06
CA ASN A 36 13.76 -33.48 5.34
C ASN A 36 14.90 -33.91 4.40
N GLY A 37 15.82 -32.99 4.08
CA GLY A 37 16.71 -33.10 2.93
C GLY A 37 15.97 -33.06 1.60
N GLY A 38 16.64 -32.61 0.54
CA GLY A 38 16.10 -32.55 -0.82
C GLY A 38 16.21 -31.17 -1.46
N ILE A 39 15.85 -31.14 -2.73
CA ILE A 39 15.82 -29.95 -3.58
C ILE A 39 14.39 -29.43 -3.63
N TYR A 40 14.19 -28.13 -3.43
CA TYR A 40 12.88 -27.48 -3.49
C TYR A 40 12.91 -26.36 -4.51
N LEU A 41 12.04 -26.46 -5.52
CA LEU A 41 11.84 -25.45 -6.54
C LEU A 41 10.50 -24.77 -6.26
N LEU A 42 10.53 -23.46 -6.04
CA LEU A 42 9.34 -22.64 -5.94
C LEU A 42 9.28 -21.71 -7.16
N SER A 43 8.18 -21.79 -7.91
CA SER A 43 7.81 -20.80 -8.92
C SER A 43 6.60 -20.01 -8.43
N ASN A 44 6.51 -18.75 -8.82
CA ASN A 44 5.39 -17.89 -8.49
C ASN A 44 5.08 -16.96 -9.66
N LEU A 45 3.84 -16.49 -9.74
CA LEU A 45 3.48 -15.38 -10.61
C LEU A 45 4.26 -14.11 -10.21
N LYS A 46 4.49 -13.23 -11.18
CA LYS A 46 5.08 -11.91 -10.95
C LYS A 46 4.35 -10.87 -11.80
N GLY A 47 4.00 -9.74 -11.21
CA GLY A 47 3.23 -8.67 -11.87
C GLY A 47 1.78 -8.58 -11.38
N CYS A 48 1.03 -7.66 -11.96
CA CYS A 48 -0.44 -7.58 -11.82
C CYS A 48 -1.07 -8.56 -12.81
N ASP A 49 -2.08 -9.35 -12.45
CA ASP A 49 -2.71 -10.33 -13.37
C ASP A 49 -4.14 -9.98 -13.80
N SER A 50 -4.79 -8.97 -13.21
CA SER A 50 -6.00 -8.21 -13.64
C SER A 50 -6.72 -7.50 -12.49
N ASP A 51 -6.16 -7.49 -11.28
CA ASP A 51 -6.80 -6.87 -10.12
C ASP A 51 -5.84 -6.00 -9.28
N ARG A 52 -6.26 -5.70 -8.07
CA ARG A 52 -5.52 -4.86 -7.13
C ARG A 52 -4.29 -5.53 -6.51
N LEU A 53 -4.10 -6.82 -6.73
CA LEU A 53 -2.97 -7.59 -6.21
C LEU A 53 -1.78 -7.47 -7.17
N TYR A 54 -0.59 -7.48 -6.59
CA TYR A 54 0.65 -7.64 -7.32
C TYR A 54 1.30 -8.92 -6.84
N PHE A 55 1.61 -9.85 -7.75
CA PHE A 55 2.35 -11.06 -7.43
C PHE A 55 3.84 -10.74 -7.41
N ASP A 56 4.50 -11.08 -6.31
CA ASP A 56 5.85 -10.61 -5.98
C ASP A 56 6.94 -11.60 -6.38
N GLY A 57 6.65 -12.56 -7.26
CA GLY A 57 7.65 -13.53 -7.71
C GLY A 57 8.32 -14.24 -6.52
N CYS A 58 9.59 -13.94 -6.29
CA CYS A 58 10.46 -14.64 -5.33
C CYS A 58 10.56 -16.13 -5.65
N ALA A 59 10.66 -16.47 -6.94
CA ALA A 59 11.02 -17.82 -7.34
C ALA A 59 12.36 -18.18 -6.68
N MET A 60 12.53 -19.44 -6.27
CA MET A 60 13.75 -19.84 -5.57
C MET A 60 14.02 -21.33 -5.72
N ILE A 61 15.31 -21.67 -5.63
CA ILE A 61 15.79 -23.05 -5.59
C ILE A 61 16.55 -23.23 -4.27
N SER A 62 16.18 -24.24 -3.49
CA SER A 62 16.83 -24.59 -2.22
C SER A 62 17.30 -26.04 -2.22
N LEU A 63 18.42 -26.32 -1.58
CA LEU A 63 18.99 -27.65 -1.35
C LEU A 63 19.31 -27.79 0.13
N ASN A 64 18.74 -28.79 0.80
CA ASN A 64 19.10 -29.19 2.18
C ASN A 64 19.09 -28.08 3.25
N GLY A 65 18.37 -26.97 3.02
CA GLY A 65 18.28 -25.84 3.95
C GLY A 65 18.97 -24.56 3.46
N ASP A 66 19.82 -24.72 2.44
CA ASP A 66 20.51 -23.62 1.79
C ASP A 66 19.75 -23.17 0.55
N LEU A 67 19.77 -21.86 0.30
CA LEU A 67 19.26 -21.27 -0.93
C LEU A 67 20.36 -21.28 -1.97
N VAL A 68 20.01 -21.55 -3.21
CA VAL A 68 20.96 -21.64 -4.33
C VAL A 68 20.64 -20.65 -5.43
N ALA A 69 19.35 -20.35 -5.64
CA ALA A 69 18.93 -19.31 -6.58
C ALA A 69 17.79 -18.47 -5.97
N GLN A 70 17.81 -17.18 -6.25
CA GLN A 70 16.81 -16.19 -5.85
C GLN A 70 16.38 -15.40 -7.10
N GLY A 71 15.08 -15.38 -7.37
CA GLY A 71 14.47 -14.53 -8.39
C GLY A 71 14.08 -13.16 -7.84
N ALA A 72 13.83 -12.22 -8.73
CA ALA A 72 13.41 -10.89 -8.38
C ALA A 72 12.07 -10.89 -7.63
N GLN A 73 11.95 -10.00 -6.64
CA GLN A 73 10.66 -9.72 -6.00
C GLN A 73 9.81 -8.78 -6.87
N PHE A 74 10.45 -7.79 -7.49
CA PHE A 74 9.82 -6.80 -8.35
C PHE A 74 10.69 -6.60 -9.59
N SER A 75 10.10 -6.71 -10.78
CA SER A 75 10.78 -6.39 -12.03
C SER A 75 9.78 -6.23 -13.17
N LEU A 76 10.16 -5.48 -14.20
CA LEU A 76 9.32 -5.26 -15.38
C LEU A 76 9.44 -6.35 -16.45
N SER A 77 10.25 -7.39 -16.22
CA SER A 77 10.38 -8.52 -17.15
C SER A 77 9.15 -9.42 -17.09
N ASP A 78 8.51 -9.74 -18.21
CA ASP A 78 7.34 -10.62 -18.21
C ASP A 78 7.70 -12.08 -17.85
N VAL A 79 8.94 -12.50 -18.17
CA VAL A 79 9.44 -13.84 -17.85
C VAL A 79 10.80 -13.78 -17.15
N GLU A 80 10.95 -14.52 -16.06
CA GLU A 80 12.21 -14.75 -15.36
C GLU A 80 12.36 -16.25 -15.11
N VAL A 81 13.53 -16.82 -15.45
CA VAL A 81 13.82 -18.24 -15.28
C VAL A 81 15.05 -18.40 -14.40
N LEU A 82 14.91 -19.21 -13.36
CA LEU A 82 16.02 -19.60 -12.49
C LEU A 82 16.46 -21.02 -12.81
N THR A 83 17.77 -21.21 -12.92
CA THR A 83 18.39 -22.52 -13.11
C THR A 83 19.46 -22.72 -12.05
N ALA A 84 19.61 -23.96 -11.57
CA ALA A 84 20.71 -24.36 -10.71
C ALA A 84 21.14 -25.78 -11.08
N THR A 85 22.45 -26.02 -11.05
CA THR A 85 23.04 -27.35 -11.20
C THR A 85 23.33 -27.90 -9.81
N LEU A 86 22.70 -29.01 -9.44
CA LEU A 86 22.78 -29.60 -8.10
C LEU A 86 23.11 -31.08 -8.19
N ASP A 87 23.96 -31.57 -7.28
CA ASP A 87 24.26 -32.99 -7.17
C ASP A 87 23.18 -33.70 -6.34
N LEU A 88 22.58 -34.76 -6.88
CA LEU A 88 21.61 -35.58 -6.15
C LEU A 88 22.26 -36.39 -5.04
N GLU A 89 23.56 -36.67 -5.12
CA GLU A 89 24.30 -37.34 -4.05
C GLU A 89 24.40 -36.46 -2.79
N ASP A 90 24.35 -35.13 -2.90
CA ASP A 90 24.27 -34.24 -1.75
C ASP A 90 22.96 -34.45 -0.97
N VAL A 91 21.85 -34.71 -1.66
CA VAL A 91 20.56 -35.04 -1.01
C VAL A 91 20.65 -36.39 -0.30
N ARG A 92 21.23 -37.39 -0.96
CA ARG A 92 21.36 -38.76 -0.44
C ARG A 92 22.28 -38.79 0.77
N GLY A 93 23.45 -38.17 0.66
CA GLY A 93 24.42 -38.00 1.75
C GLY A 93 23.83 -37.24 2.93
N TYR A 94 23.16 -36.12 2.68
CA TYR A 94 22.49 -35.35 3.75
C TYR A 94 21.44 -36.17 4.49
N ARG A 95 20.60 -36.93 3.77
CA ARG A 95 19.57 -37.78 4.38
C ARG A 95 20.16 -38.95 5.15
N ALA A 96 21.24 -39.55 4.64
CA ALA A 96 21.93 -40.67 5.28
C ALA A 96 22.55 -40.25 6.62
N HIS A 97 22.99 -39.00 6.74
CA HIS A 97 23.48 -38.43 8.00
C HIS A 97 22.40 -38.34 9.09
N ILE A 98 21.10 -38.31 8.73
CA ILE A 98 19.98 -38.14 9.67
C ILE A 98 19.34 -39.50 10.01
N SER A 99 19.92 -40.25 10.95
CA SER A 99 19.50 -41.61 11.31
C SER A 99 18.03 -41.74 11.74
N SER A 100 17.50 -40.75 12.48
CA SER A 100 16.10 -40.74 12.94
C SER A 100 15.10 -40.67 11.77
N ARG A 101 15.47 -39.97 10.69
CA ARG A 101 14.69 -39.88 9.47
C ARG A 101 14.63 -41.24 8.78
N CYS A 102 15.74 -41.97 8.69
CA CYS A 102 15.80 -43.29 8.05
C CYS A 102 14.86 -44.31 8.73
N ILE A 103 14.80 -44.29 10.07
CA ILE A 103 13.86 -45.12 10.84
C ILE A 103 12.41 -44.75 10.54
N THR A 104 12.12 -43.46 10.38
CA THR A 104 10.76 -42.99 10.07
C THR A 104 10.37 -43.36 8.63
N ALA A 105 11.31 -43.22 7.69
CA ALA A 105 11.13 -43.54 6.28
C ALA A 105 10.75 -45.02 6.04
N SER A 106 11.34 -45.95 6.79
CA SER A 106 11.03 -47.39 6.65
C SER A 106 9.60 -47.78 7.04
N ARG A 107 8.87 -46.88 7.71
CA ARG A 107 7.50 -47.11 8.19
C ARG A 107 6.43 -46.41 7.34
N VAL A 108 6.82 -45.68 6.30
CA VAL A 108 5.90 -44.91 5.47
C VAL A 108 5.28 -45.79 4.38
N THR A 109 3.96 -45.66 4.21
CA THR A 109 3.25 -46.24 3.06
C THR A 109 3.66 -45.52 1.79
N SER A 110 4.07 -46.29 0.77
CA SER A 110 4.52 -45.70 -0.49
C SER A 110 3.42 -44.96 -1.23
N PHE A 111 3.81 -43.85 -1.86
CA PHE A 111 3.01 -43.15 -2.84
C PHE A 111 2.92 -43.94 -4.14
N HIS A 112 1.89 -43.64 -4.94
CA HIS A 112 1.79 -44.13 -6.30
C HIS A 112 2.98 -43.62 -7.14
N ARG A 113 3.63 -44.52 -7.90
CA ARG A 113 4.82 -44.23 -8.69
C ARG A 113 4.51 -44.31 -10.17
N VAL A 114 4.55 -43.17 -10.85
CA VAL A 114 4.50 -43.09 -12.31
C VAL A 114 5.93 -43.28 -12.84
N ARG A 115 6.14 -44.31 -13.65
CA ARG A 115 7.45 -44.57 -14.28
C ARG A 115 7.54 -43.76 -15.56
N VAL A 116 8.63 -43.00 -15.70
CA VAL A 116 8.91 -42.19 -16.87
C VAL A 116 10.25 -42.67 -17.45
N GLU A 117 10.29 -42.97 -18.74
CA GLU A 117 11.51 -43.36 -19.45
C GLU A 117 12.31 -42.09 -19.80
N PHE A 118 12.93 -41.50 -18.79
CA PHE A 118 13.66 -40.24 -18.88
C PHE A 118 14.78 -40.17 -17.83
N SER A 119 15.92 -39.60 -18.19
CA SER A 119 17.02 -39.31 -17.27
C SER A 119 17.12 -37.80 -17.05
N LEU A 120 17.16 -37.38 -15.78
CA LEU A 120 17.27 -35.96 -15.42
C LEU A 120 18.71 -35.43 -15.55
N SER A 121 19.71 -36.31 -15.46
CA SER A 121 21.12 -36.02 -15.67
C SER A 121 21.68 -36.78 -16.89
N SER A 122 22.77 -36.26 -17.45
CA SER A 122 23.53 -36.85 -18.56
C SER A 122 24.82 -37.50 -18.06
N PHE A 123 25.39 -38.42 -18.86
CA PHE A 123 26.66 -39.08 -18.55
C PHE A 123 27.87 -38.14 -18.66
N ASP A 124 27.73 -37.00 -19.35
CA ASP A 124 28.81 -36.03 -19.59
C ASP A 124 28.91 -34.95 -18.48
N ASP A 125 28.12 -35.05 -17.42
CA ASP A 125 27.98 -34.00 -16.39
C ASP A 125 29.16 -33.92 -15.39
N ILE A 126 30.20 -34.75 -15.55
CA ILE A 126 31.35 -34.87 -14.62
C ILE A 126 32.08 -33.53 -14.41
N TYR A 127 32.07 -32.65 -15.42
CA TYR A 127 32.75 -31.35 -15.38
C TYR A 127 31.79 -30.18 -15.12
N THR A 128 30.49 -30.44 -14.95
CA THR A 128 29.51 -29.40 -14.73
C THR A 128 29.60 -28.89 -13.30
N LEU A 129 29.90 -27.58 -13.16
CA LEU A 129 30.02 -26.95 -11.85
C LEU A 129 28.67 -26.91 -11.12
N THR A 130 28.67 -27.32 -9.86
CA THR A 130 27.50 -27.19 -8.99
C THR A 130 27.30 -25.73 -8.57
N SER A 131 26.04 -25.36 -8.39
CA SER A 131 25.65 -24.03 -7.93
C SER A 131 25.90 -23.89 -6.43
N ASN A 132 26.58 -22.82 -6.04
CA ASN A 132 26.94 -22.57 -4.64
C ASN A 132 25.77 -21.96 -3.85
N PRO A 133 25.68 -22.21 -2.52
CA PRO A 133 24.75 -21.52 -1.64
C PRO A 133 24.87 -20.00 -1.70
N ILE A 134 23.73 -19.31 -1.62
CA ILE A 134 23.62 -17.85 -1.57
C ILE A 134 22.91 -17.39 -0.30
N GLN A 135 23.19 -16.15 0.10
CA GLN A 135 22.39 -15.44 1.11
C GLN A 135 21.26 -14.67 0.43
N TRP A 136 20.05 -14.80 0.97
CA TRP A 136 18.91 -14.06 0.47
C TRP A 136 19.08 -12.57 0.73
N LYS A 137 18.91 -11.75 -0.31
CA LYS A 137 18.89 -10.30 -0.19
C LYS A 137 17.45 -9.82 -0.10
N TYR A 138 17.08 -9.26 1.06
CA TYR A 138 15.77 -8.67 1.29
C TYR A 138 15.78 -7.19 0.91
N HIS A 139 14.63 -6.72 0.43
CA HIS A 139 14.36 -5.29 0.31
C HIS A 139 13.99 -4.71 1.68
N SER A 140 14.38 -3.45 1.92
CA SER A 140 13.82 -2.69 3.04
C SER A 140 12.32 -2.42 2.82
N PRO A 141 11.53 -2.10 3.85
CA PRO A 141 10.13 -1.74 3.66
C PRO A 141 9.92 -0.58 2.69
N GLU A 142 10.79 0.43 2.72
CA GLU A 142 10.75 1.58 1.83
C GLU A 142 11.11 1.19 0.38
N GLU A 143 12.03 0.26 0.20
CA GLU A 143 12.33 -0.33 -1.12
C GLU A 143 11.14 -1.13 -1.65
N GLU A 144 10.49 -1.98 -0.83
CA GLU A 144 9.28 -2.70 -1.23
C GLU A 144 8.17 -1.73 -1.66
N ILE A 145 7.99 -0.61 -0.94
CA ILE A 145 7.03 0.45 -1.30
C ILE A 145 7.44 1.18 -2.59
N SER A 146 8.74 1.38 -2.81
CA SER A 146 9.23 2.03 -4.02
C SER A 146 9.07 1.15 -5.28
N LEU A 147 9.09 -0.17 -5.13
CA LEU A 147 9.15 -1.11 -6.26
C LEU A 147 7.81 -1.77 -6.57
N GLY A 148 7.10 -2.30 -5.57
CA GLY A 148 5.87 -3.08 -5.78
C GLY A 148 4.74 -2.26 -6.42
N PRO A 149 4.27 -1.19 -5.77
CA PRO A 149 3.31 -0.25 -6.36
C PRO A 149 3.75 0.33 -7.72
N ALA A 150 5.05 0.53 -7.94
CA ALA A 150 5.58 1.05 -9.19
C ALA A 150 5.44 0.05 -10.34
N CYS A 151 5.86 -1.21 -10.13
CA CYS A 151 5.64 -2.29 -11.10
C CYS A 151 4.14 -2.54 -11.35
N TRP A 152 3.31 -2.42 -10.31
CA TRP A 152 1.86 -2.54 -10.45
C TRP A 152 1.25 -1.44 -11.33
N LEU A 153 1.67 -0.18 -11.16
CA LEU A 153 1.24 0.91 -12.04
C LEU A 153 1.72 0.72 -13.49
N TRP A 154 2.94 0.19 -13.68
CA TRP A 154 3.44 -0.12 -15.03
C TRP A 154 2.56 -1.13 -15.75
N ASP A 155 2.24 -2.24 -15.09
CA ASP A 155 1.34 -3.25 -15.64
C ASP A 155 -0.05 -2.69 -15.91
N TYR A 156 -0.60 -1.89 -15.00
CA TYR A 156 -1.89 -1.24 -15.24
C TYR A 156 -1.86 -0.30 -16.44
N LEU A 157 -0.82 0.52 -16.59
CA LEU A 157 -0.72 1.47 -17.68
C LEU A 157 -0.61 0.76 -19.04
N ARG A 158 0.36 -0.14 -19.20
CA ARG A 158 0.62 -0.83 -20.47
C ARG A 158 -0.53 -1.73 -20.93
N ARG A 159 -1.30 -2.28 -19.98
CA ARG A 159 -2.42 -3.20 -20.26
C ARG A 159 -3.76 -2.49 -20.41
N SER A 160 -3.98 -1.38 -19.71
CA SER A 160 -5.18 -0.55 -19.89
C SER A 160 -5.19 0.24 -21.20
N LYS A 161 -4.03 0.34 -21.88
CA LYS A 161 -3.84 1.12 -23.11
C LYS A 161 -4.17 2.62 -22.93
N GLN A 162 -4.08 3.11 -21.70
CA GLN A 162 -4.15 4.54 -21.41
C GLN A 162 -2.80 5.20 -21.68
N SER A 163 -2.82 6.51 -21.86
CA SER A 163 -1.64 7.29 -22.29
C SER A 163 -0.88 7.91 -21.11
N GLY A 164 -1.32 7.66 -19.87
CA GLY A 164 -0.64 8.10 -18.67
C GLY A 164 -1.56 8.20 -17.46
N PHE A 165 -1.15 9.03 -16.51
CA PHE A 165 -1.80 9.27 -15.24
C PHE A 165 -2.12 10.74 -15.02
N LEU A 166 -3.23 11.01 -14.35
CA LEU A 166 -3.51 12.29 -13.72
C LEU A 166 -3.48 12.13 -12.20
N LEU A 167 -2.67 12.93 -11.52
CA LEU A 167 -2.54 12.93 -10.07
C LEU A 167 -2.92 14.29 -9.48
N PRO A 168 -4.00 14.38 -8.69
CA PRO A 168 -4.27 15.53 -7.83
C PRO A 168 -3.14 15.69 -6.80
N LEU A 169 -2.26 16.67 -7.03
CA LEU A 169 -1.07 16.89 -6.21
C LEU A 169 -1.33 18.03 -5.22
N SER A 170 -1.43 17.70 -3.94
CA SER A 170 -1.81 18.67 -2.88
C SER A 170 -0.63 19.37 -2.21
N GLY A 171 0.61 18.92 -2.45
CA GLY A 171 1.79 19.39 -1.70
C GLY A 171 1.89 18.84 -0.27
N GLY A 172 1.08 17.81 0.04
CA GLY A 172 1.15 16.99 1.24
C GLY A 172 1.84 15.65 1.00
N ILE A 173 2.05 14.89 2.08
CA ILE A 173 2.85 13.64 2.09
C ILE A 173 2.27 12.57 1.15
N ASP A 174 0.97 12.33 1.21
CA ASP A 174 0.35 11.18 0.54
C ASP A 174 0.32 11.34 -0.99
N SER A 175 -0.09 12.50 -1.49
CA SER A 175 -0.06 12.79 -2.92
C SER A 175 1.38 12.85 -3.45
N SER A 176 2.33 13.31 -2.63
CA SER A 176 3.76 13.28 -2.97
C SER A 176 4.31 11.85 -3.02
N ALA A 177 3.83 10.94 -2.15
CA ALA A 177 4.22 9.53 -2.17
C ALA A 177 3.70 8.83 -3.44
N ALA A 178 2.45 9.09 -3.82
CA ALA A 178 1.91 8.63 -5.10
C ALA A 178 2.74 9.14 -6.29
N ALA A 179 3.17 10.41 -6.27
CA ALA A 179 4.06 10.97 -7.29
C ALA A 179 5.44 10.27 -7.31
N CYS A 180 6.02 9.98 -6.14
CA CYS A 180 7.29 9.26 -6.02
C CYS A 180 7.19 7.81 -6.54
N ILE A 181 6.05 7.14 -6.37
CA ILE A 181 5.81 5.80 -6.94
C ILE A 181 5.79 5.86 -8.46
N VAL A 182 5.11 6.84 -9.07
CA VAL A 182 5.13 7.02 -10.53
C VAL A 182 6.54 7.35 -11.02
N TYR A 183 7.29 8.17 -10.28
CA TYR A 183 8.68 8.47 -10.61
C TYR A 183 9.60 7.24 -10.50
N SER A 184 9.42 6.42 -9.46
CA SER A 184 10.12 5.12 -9.32
C SER A 184 9.82 4.20 -10.51
N MET A 185 8.56 4.16 -10.96
CA MET A 185 8.17 3.42 -12.15
C MET A 185 8.92 3.92 -13.39
N CYS A 186 9.08 5.24 -13.56
CA CYS A 186 9.87 5.80 -14.66
C CYS A 186 11.35 5.38 -14.58
N CYS A 187 11.93 5.36 -13.38
CA CYS A 187 13.29 4.87 -13.16
C CYS A 187 13.44 3.40 -13.56
N LEU A 188 12.51 2.53 -13.15
CA LEU A 188 12.51 1.11 -13.49
C LEU A 188 12.36 0.87 -15.00
N VAL A 189 11.54 1.68 -15.69
CA VAL A 189 11.39 1.62 -17.14
C VAL A 189 12.71 1.97 -17.83
N CYS A 190 13.36 3.06 -17.44
CA CYS A 190 14.64 3.46 -18.02
C CYS A 190 15.72 2.39 -17.75
N GLU A 191 15.82 1.90 -16.51
CA GLU A 191 16.77 0.85 -16.14
C GLU A 191 16.55 -0.44 -16.94
N ALA A 192 15.29 -0.88 -17.11
CA ALA A 192 14.99 -2.07 -17.91
C ALA A 192 15.37 -1.90 -19.39
N ILE A 193 15.16 -0.71 -19.95
CA ILE A 193 15.53 -0.40 -21.34
C ILE A 193 17.05 -0.35 -21.51
N ASP A 194 17.77 0.25 -20.55
CA ASP A 194 19.24 0.29 -20.54
C ASP A 194 19.85 -1.11 -20.43
N LEU A 195 19.18 -2.03 -19.72
CA LEU A 195 19.53 -3.44 -19.63
C LEU A 195 19.11 -4.27 -20.87
N GLY A 196 18.52 -3.62 -21.89
CA GLY A 196 18.16 -4.26 -23.17
C GLY A 196 16.79 -4.93 -23.20
N ASN A 197 15.86 -4.58 -22.30
CA ASN A 197 14.50 -5.12 -22.32
C ASN A 197 13.67 -4.51 -23.47
N CYS A 198 13.60 -5.23 -24.59
CA CYS A 198 12.87 -4.81 -25.79
C CYS A 198 11.35 -4.72 -25.59
N GLU A 199 10.76 -5.51 -24.69
CA GLU A 199 9.32 -5.49 -24.41
C GLU A 199 8.93 -4.20 -23.68
N VAL A 200 9.70 -3.82 -22.66
CA VAL A 200 9.50 -2.55 -21.94
C VAL A 200 9.68 -1.35 -22.87
N LEU A 201 10.69 -1.38 -23.75
CA LEU A 201 10.88 -0.33 -24.76
C LEU A 201 9.70 -0.24 -25.73
N HIS A 202 9.19 -1.39 -26.19
CA HIS A 202 8.02 -1.43 -27.05
C HIS A 202 6.79 -0.84 -26.36
N ASP A 203 6.51 -1.25 -25.13
CA ASP A 203 5.38 -0.73 -24.36
C ASP A 203 5.51 0.77 -24.07
N ALA A 204 6.71 1.26 -23.75
CA ALA A 204 6.96 2.69 -23.57
C ALA A 204 6.64 3.49 -24.84
N ARG A 205 7.07 3.00 -26.02
CA ARG A 205 6.77 3.60 -27.34
C ARG A 205 5.27 3.62 -27.65
N GLN A 206 4.57 2.54 -27.31
CA GLN A 206 3.11 2.45 -27.48
C GLN A 206 2.38 3.46 -26.58
N ILE A 207 2.78 3.60 -25.31
CA ILE A 207 2.15 4.53 -24.36
C ILE A 207 2.33 5.98 -24.82
N VAL A 208 3.53 6.37 -25.27
CA VAL A 208 3.79 7.74 -25.73
C VAL A 208 3.33 7.99 -27.17
N ASN A 209 2.91 6.93 -27.88
CA ASN A 209 2.50 6.96 -29.29
C ASN A 209 3.59 7.49 -30.24
N ASP A 210 4.82 7.01 -30.08
CA ASP A 210 5.97 7.30 -30.95
C ASP A 210 6.89 6.08 -31.05
N GLU A 211 6.96 5.47 -32.25
CA GLU A 211 7.75 4.25 -32.52
C GLU A 211 9.27 4.47 -32.44
N THR A 212 9.72 5.71 -32.61
CA THR A 212 11.15 6.07 -32.59
C THR A 212 11.63 6.48 -31.20
N TYR A 213 10.68 6.70 -30.27
CA TYR A 213 10.96 7.17 -28.93
C TYR A 213 11.83 6.20 -28.14
N THR A 214 12.79 6.74 -27.40
CA THR A 214 13.59 5.99 -26.42
C THR A 214 13.80 6.90 -25.22
N PRO A 215 13.31 6.54 -24.02
CA PRO A 215 13.47 7.37 -22.82
C PRO A 215 14.93 7.74 -22.58
N LYS A 216 15.21 9.03 -22.40
CA LYS A 216 16.58 9.49 -22.11
C LYS A 216 16.85 9.62 -20.62
N SER A 217 15.82 9.95 -19.86
CA SER A 217 15.89 10.03 -18.41
C SER A 217 14.51 9.76 -17.78
N PRO A 218 14.47 9.38 -16.49
CA PRO A 218 13.21 9.18 -15.79
C PRO A 218 12.32 10.42 -15.79
N GLN A 219 12.88 11.63 -15.65
CA GLN A 219 12.11 12.88 -15.67
C GLN A 219 11.48 13.14 -17.05
N GLU A 220 12.20 12.84 -18.11
CA GLU A 220 11.73 13.03 -19.48
C GLU A 220 10.57 12.08 -19.78
N PHE A 221 10.70 10.80 -19.42
CA PHE A 221 9.58 9.85 -19.53
C PHE A 221 8.39 10.25 -18.64
N CYS A 222 8.65 10.67 -17.40
CA CYS A 222 7.62 11.13 -16.46
C CYS A 222 6.80 12.30 -17.03
N LYS A 223 7.42 13.21 -17.80
CA LYS A 223 6.73 14.31 -18.47
C LYS A 223 5.65 13.84 -19.44
N HIS A 224 5.91 12.73 -20.14
CA HIS A 224 4.98 12.16 -21.10
C HIS A 224 3.82 11.45 -20.42
N ILE A 225 4.08 10.76 -19.30
CA ILE A 225 3.10 9.85 -18.70
C ILE A 225 2.44 10.37 -17.43
N LEU A 226 2.92 11.45 -16.80
CA LEU A 226 2.36 11.99 -15.56
C LEU A 226 1.94 13.45 -15.74
N THR A 227 0.65 13.69 -15.54
CA THR A 227 0.08 15.03 -15.37
C THR A 227 -0.25 15.24 -13.89
N THR A 228 0.38 16.21 -13.25
CA THR A 228 0.06 16.59 -11.85
C THR A 228 -0.83 17.82 -11.83
N CYS A 229 -1.79 17.88 -10.90
CA CYS A 229 -2.77 18.97 -10.83
C CYS A 229 -2.96 19.46 -9.40
N TYR A 230 -2.52 20.68 -9.11
CA TYR A 230 -2.79 21.37 -7.84
C TYR A 230 -4.03 22.26 -7.99
N MET A 231 -5.12 21.89 -7.33
CA MET A 231 -6.42 22.57 -7.46
C MET A 231 -6.64 23.54 -6.28
N SER A 232 -6.27 24.80 -6.50
CA SER A 232 -6.26 25.85 -5.48
C SER A 232 -7.66 26.41 -5.20
N THR A 233 -7.84 26.88 -3.97
CA THR A 233 -9.01 27.64 -3.50
C THR A 233 -8.55 28.89 -2.76
N GLU A 234 -9.48 29.77 -2.39
CA GLU A 234 -9.20 30.96 -1.57
C GLU A 234 -8.60 30.62 -0.18
N ASN A 235 -8.79 29.38 0.25
CA ASN A 235 -8.26 28.83 1.50
C ASN A 235 -6.86 28.21 1.36
N SER A 236 -6.36 28.07 0.13
CA SER A 236 -5.09 27.39 -0.15
C SER A 236 -3.90 28.31 0.12
N SER A 237 -2.88 27.79 0.80
CA SER A 237 -1.64 28.52 1.07
C SER A 237 -0.74 28.59 -0.16
N LYS A 238 0.10 29.62 -0.22
CA LYS A 238 1.12 29.72 -1.27
C LYS A 238 2.16 28.60 -1.10
N GLU A 239 2.43 28.22 0.15
CA GLU A 239 3.42 27.24 0.53
C GLU A 239 3.06 25.84 0.04
N THR A 240 1.79 25.40 0.12
CA THR A 240 1.39 24.08 -0.45
C THR A 240 1.50 24.06 -1.97
N ASN A 241 1.13 25.16 -2.63
CA ASN A 241 1.28 25.31 -4.09
C ASN A 241 2.75 25.22 -4.51
N ASP A 242 3.63 26.00 -3.85
CA ASP A 242 5.05 26.05 -4.16
C ASP A 242 5.70 24.66 -3.96
N ARG A 243 5.31 23.91 -2.92
CA ARG A 243 5.79 22.54 -2.70
C ARG A 243 5.35 21.58 -3.80
N ALA A 244 4.06 21.62 -4.19
CA ALA A 244 3.53 20.77 -5.24
C ALA A 244 4.23 21.06 -6.58
N LYS A 245 4.41 22.35 -6.91
CA LYS A 245 5.10 22.80 -8.11
C LYS A 245 6.56 22.35 -8.12
N LEU A 246 7.30 22.57 -7.02
CA LEU A 246 8.71 22.20 -6.94
C LEU A 246 8.91 20.68 -7.08
N LEU A 247 8.06 19.86 -6.46
CA LEU A 247 8.12 18.41 -6.63
C LEU A 247 7.81 18.01 -8.08
N ALA A 248 6.77 18.59 -8.69
CA ALA A 248 6.39 18.33 -10.07
C ALA A 248 7.50 18.67 -11.06
N GLU A 249 8.23 19.76 -10.84
CA GLU A 249 9.41 20.16 -11.61
C GLU A 249 10.56 19.16 -11.46
N GLN A 250 10.85 18.70 -10.23
CA GLN A 250 11.95 17.75 -9.97
C GLN A 250 11.72 16.38 -10.59
N ILE A 251 10.48 15.87 -10.54
CA ILE A 251 10.13 14.58 -11.16
C ILE A 251 9.87 14.70 -12.68
N GLY A 252 9.74 15.92 -13.21
CA GLY A 252 9.52 16.18 -14.64
C GLY A 252 8.07 16.13 -15.12
N SER A 253 7.08 16.02 -14.24
CA SER A 253 5.66 15.88 -14.64
C SER A 253 5.10 17.13 -15.33
N TYR A 254 4.06 16.97 -16.16
CA TYR A 254 3.29 18.10 -16.68
C TYR A 254 2.37 18.67 -15.59
N HIS A 255 2.70 19.85 -15.06
CA HIS A 255 2.04 20.42 -13.89
C HIS A 255 0.95 21.45 -14.25
N LEU A 256 -0.22 21.32 -13.63
CA LEU A 256 -1.37 22.20 -13.78
C LEU A 256 -1.77 22.82 -12.43
N THR A 257 -2.20 24.09 -12.44
CA THR A 257 -2.57 24.83 -11.23
C THR A 257 -3.93 25.56 -11.36
N PRO A 258 -5.04 24.87 -11.69
CA PRO A 258 -6.34 25.53 -11.81
C PRO A 258 -6.84 26.04 -10.44
N ASN A 259 -7.50 27.19 -10.44
CA ASN A 259 -8.29 27.68 -9.30
C ASN A 259 -9.75 27.19 -9.45
N VAL A 260 -10.30 26.58 -8.40
CA VAL A 260 -11.66 26.01 -8.44
C VAL A 260 -12.71 26.85 -7.70
N ASP A 261 -12.36 28.04 -7.20
CA ASP A 261 -13.28 28.88 -6.42
C ASP A 261 -14.50 29.31 -7.22
N THR A 262 -14.35 29.63 -8.51
CA THR A 262 -15.47 30.01 -9.36
C THR A 262 -16.51 28.90 -9.44
N ALA A 263 -16.08 27.64 -9.56
CA ALA A 263 -16.97 26.49 -9.59
C ALA A 263 -17.62 26.23 -8.22
N VAL A 264 -16.86 26.36 -7.14
CA VAL A 264 -17.39 26.23 -5.77
C VAL A 264 -18.45 27.30 -5.49
N LYS A 265 -18.15 28.57 -5.80
CA LYS A 265 -19.07 29.70 -5.62
C LYS A 265 -20.33 29.55 -6.47
N ALA A 266 -20.21 29.02 -7.69
CA ALA A 266 -21.37 28.75 -8.53
C ALA A 266 -22.31 27.70 -7.90
N ILE A 267 -21.77 26.59 -7.38
CA ILE A 267 -22.57 25.54 -6.72
C ILE A 267 -23.23 26.05 -5.44
N VAL A 268 -22.50 26.78 -4.59
CA VAL A 268 -23.07 27.40 -3.39
C VAL A 268 -24.13 28.43 -3.76
N GLY A 269 -23.90 29.21 -4.81
CA GLY A 269 -24.86 30.19 -5.35
C GLY A 269 -26.18 29.56 -5.78
N VAL A 270 -26.15 28.39 -6.45
CA VAL A 270 -27.36 27.64 -6.80
C VAL A 270 -28.14 27.23 -5.53
N PHE A 271 -27.45 26.71 -4.52
CA PHE A 271 -28.09 26.36 -3.25
C PHE A 271 -28.73 27.59 -2.58
N SER A 272 -28.04 28.72 -2.55
CA SER A 272 -28.54 29.95 -1.95
C SER A 272 -29.71 30.55 -2.72
N ALA A 273 -29.69 30.51 -4.06
CA ALA A 273 -30.79 30.98 -4.89
C ALA A 273 -32.09 30.18 -4.66
N VAL A 274 -31.99 28.86 -4.46
CA VAL A 274 -33.15 27.99 -4.25
C VAL A 274 -33.65 28.01 -2.81
N THR A 275 -32.75 28.07 -1.82
CA THR A 275 -33.12 27.91 -0.40
C THR A 275 -33.28 29.24 0.36
N GLY A 276 -32.77 30.35 -0.19
CA GLY A 276 -32.69 31.64 0.49
C GLY A 276 -31.68 31.68 1.65
N LYS A 277 -30.84 30.65 1.82
CA LYS A 277 -29.83 30.59 2.89
C LYS A 277 -28.42 30.52 2.32
N ILE A 278 -27.48 31.19 2.99
CA ILE A 278 -26.06 31.19 2.63
C ILE A 278 -25.30 30.43 3.72
N PRO A 279 -24.78 29.22 3.45
CA PRO A 279 -23.97 28.49 4.42
C PRO A 279 -22.66 29.23 4.68
N GLN A 280 -22.18 29.20 5.92
CA GLN A 280 -20.95 29.86 6.34
C GLN A 280 -19.92 28.87 6.91
N PHE A 281 -18.63 29.18 6.74
CA PHE A 281 -17.57 28.47 7.46
C PHE A 281 -17.63 28.75 8.95
N ARG A 282 -17.08 27.84 9.77
CA ARG A 282 -17.05 27.99 11.23
C ARG A 282 -16.33 29.28 11.66
N ALA A 283 -15.23 29.62 10.98
CA ALA A 283 -14.49 30.87 11.19
C ALA A 283 -15.34 32.15 10.95
N HIS A 284 -16.46 32.02 10.23
CA HIS A 284 -17.39 33.12 9.94
C HIS A 284 -18.73 32.98 10.69
N GLY A 285 -18.81 32.12 11.71
CA GLY A 285 -20.00 31.93 12.54
C GLY A 285 -20.97 30.84 12.07
N GLY A 286 -20.61 30.06 11.04
CA GLY A 286 -21.42 28.93 10.57
C GLY A 286 -21.43 27.73 11.52
N SER A 287 -22.48 26.92 11.46
CA SER A 287 -22.56 25.69 12.25
C SER A 287 -21.56 24.63 11.79
N GLY A 288 -21.29 23.62 12.63
CA GLY A 288 -20.42 22.50 12.25
C GLY A 288 -20.91 21.73 11.01
N ARG A 289 -22.24 21.70 10.77
CA ARG A 289 -22.82 21.09 9.57
C ARG A 289 -22.53 21.91 8.32
N GLU A 290 -22.69 23.23 8.39
CA GLU A 290 -22.42 24.13 7.26
C GLU A 290 -20.94 24.09 6.88
N ASN A 291 -20.07 24.19 7.88
CA ASN A 291 -18.62 24.11 7.71
C ASN A 291 -18.19 22.82 7.00
N LEU A 292 -18.66 21.67 7.49
CA LEU A 292 -18.38 20.38 6.85
C LEU A 292 -18.97 20.29 5.43
N ALA A 293 -20.16 20.85 5.19
CA ALA A 293 -20.77 20.86 3.87
C ALA A 293 -19.93 21.67 2.86
N LEU A 294 -19.44 22.85 3.24
CA LEU A 294 -18.59 23.70 2.40
C LEU A 294 -17.24 23.04 2.08
N GLN A 295 -16.61 22.39 3.06
CA GLN A 295 -15.39 21.60 2.81
C GLN A 295 -15.66 20.44 1.83
N ASN A 296 -16.76 19.71 2.02
CA ASN A 296 -17.15 18.61 1.14
C ASN A 296 -17.44 19.08 -0.29
N VAL A 297 -18.03 20.27 -0.50
CA VAL A 297 -18.25 20.83 -1.84
C VAL A 297 -16.91 21.08 -2.53
N GLN A 298 -15.97 21.74 -1.86
CA GLN A 298 -14.62 21.95 -2.40
C GLN A 298 -13.94 20.61 -2.76
N ALA A 299 -14.00 19.62 -1.86
CA ALA A 299 -13.41 18.30 -2.08
C ALA A 299 -13.99 17.59 -3.31
N ARG A 300 -15.31 17.66 -3.53
CA ARG A 300 -15.98 17.04 -4.69
C ARG A 300 -15.72 17.80 -6.00
N ILE A 301 -15.65 19.13 -5.97
CA ILE A 301 -15.31 19.91 -7.16
C ILE A 301 -13.90 19.60 -7.65
N ARG A 302 -12.95 19.33 -6.74
CA ARG A 302 -11.62 18.85 -7.12
C ARG A 302 -11.68 17.50 -7.84
N MET A 303 -12.52 16.58 -7.40
CA MET A 303 -12.73 15.30 -8.12
C MET A 303 -13.27 15.53 -9.53
N VAL A 304 -14.33 16.33 -9.69
CA VAL A 304 -14.91 16.64 -11.01
C VAL A 304 -13.85 17.27 -11.93
N THR A 305 -13.06 18.20 -11.39
CA THR A 305 -11.98 18.87 -12.13
C THR A 305 -10.90 17.88 -12.53
N ALA A 306 -10.48 16.98 -11.64
CA ALA A 306 -9.49 15.95 -11.93
C ALA A 306 -9.90 15.05 -13.10
N TYR A 307 -11.14 14.55 -13.10
CA TYR A 307 -11.63 13.72 -14.21
C TYR A 307 -11.77 14.49 -15.53
N LEU A 308 -12.16 15.77 -15.48
CA LEU A 308 -12.20 16.61 -16.68
C LEU A 308 -10.82 16.74 -17.32
N PHE A 309 -9.79 17.03 -16.52
CA PHE A 309 -8.41 17.09 -17.02
C PHE A 309 -7.88 15.71 -17.44
N ALA A 310 -8.29 14.63 -16.78
CA ALA A 310 -7.85 13.29 -17.16
C ALA A 310 -8.35 12.92 -18.57
N GLN A 311 -9.58 13.33 -18.89
CA GLN A 311 -10.19 13.08 -20.19
C GLN A 311 -9.72 14.06 -21.28
N LEU A 312 -9.43 15.33 -20.94
CA LEU A 312 -9.23 16.38 -21.94
C LEU A 312 -7.85 17.04 -21.94
N SER A 313 -6.97 16.80 -20.97
CA SER A 313 -5.64 17.46 -20.94
C SER A 313 -4.73 17.00 -22.08
N LEU A 314 -4.79 15.73 -22.49
CA LEU A 314 -4.07 15.23 -23.67
C LEU A 314 -4.65 15.84 -24.95
N TRP A 315 -5.97 15.84 -25.08
CA TRP A 315 -6.68 16.49 -26.20
C TRP A 315 -6.30 17.97 -26.35
N ALA A 316 -6.28 18.73 -25.25
CA ALA A 316 -5.89 20.14 -25.25
C ALA A 316 -4.43 20.37 -25.68
N ARG A 317 -3.59 19.34 -25.59
CA ARG A 317 -2.20 19.34 -26.06
C ARG A 317 -2.04 18.74 -27.47
N GLY A 318 -3.13 18.38 -28.14
CA GLY A 318 -3.10 17.73 -29.45
C GLY A 318 -2.61 16.27 -29.41
N LEU A 319 -2.64 15.63 -28.25
CA LEU A 319 -2.22 14.25 -28.05
C LEU A 319 -3.44 13.31 -27.96
N PRO A 320 -3.33 12.07 -28.46
CA PRO A 320 -4.40 11.08 -28.35
C PRO A 320 -4.48 10.49 -26.93
N GLY A 321 -5.58 9.79 -26.65
CA GLY A 321 -5.77 8.99 -25.44
C GLY A 321 -6.31 9.75 -24.23
N GLY A 322 -6.36 9.04 -23.11
CA GLY A 322 -6.83 9.54 -21.81
C GLY A 322 -5.84 9.17 -20.70
N LEU A 323 -6.08 9.75 -19.51
CA LEU A 323 -5.26 9.52 -18.32
C LEU A 323 -6.06 8.75 -17.27
N LEU A 324 -5.41 7.84 -16.55
CA LEU A 324 -5.95 7.22 -15.34
C LEU A 324 -5.82 8.18 -14.16
N VAL A 325 -6.91 8.48 -13.47
CA VAL A 325 -6.88 9.29 -12.25
C VAL A 325 -6.31 8.46 -11.10
N LEU A 326 -5.27 8.96 -10.45
CA LEU A 326 -4.67 8.36 -9.27
C LEU A 326 -5.22 8.99 -7.99
N GLY A 327 -5.66 8.14 -7.07
CA GLY A 327 -6.03 8.50 -5.70
C GLY A 327 -4.82 8.50 -4.78
N SER A 328 -4.95 9.18 -3.63
CA SER A 328 -3.90 9.29 -2.63
C SER A 328 -4.41 9.12 -1.19
N ALA A 329 -5.49 8.36 -0.99
CA ALA A 329 -5.93 7.99 0.36
C ALA A 329 -5.01 6.90 0.91
N ASN A 330 -4.59 6.97 2.18
CA ASN A 330 -3.82 5.90 2.82
C ASN A 330 -4.71 4.90 3.56
N VAL A 331 -4.13 3.79 4.03
CA VAL A 331 -4.90 2.68 4.64
C VAL A 331 -5.55 3.08 5.97
N ASP A 332 -4.92 3.97 6.74
CA ASP A 332 -5.35 4.37 8.08
C ASP A 332 -6.55 5.33 8.00
N GLU A 333 -6.49 6.32 7.09
CA GLU A 333 -7.62 7.20 6.76
C GLU A 333 -8.80 6.42 6.19
N SER A 334 -8.53 5.45 5.31
CA SER A 334 -9.54 4.55 4.76
C SER A 334 -10.22 3.75 5.85
N LEU A 335 -9.45 3.21 6.82
CA LEU A 335 -9.98 2.44 7.95
C LEU A 335 -10.87 3.29 8.86
N ARG A 336 -10.43 4.51 9.18
CA ARG A 336 -11.23 5.48 9.95
C ARG A 336 -12.45 5.95 9.15
N GLY A 337 -12.31 6.01 7.82
CA GLY A 337 -13.21 6.70 6.92
C GLY A 337 -13.09 8.23 7.02
N TYR A 338 -11.87 8.72 7.26
CA TYR A 338 -11.51 10.14 7.27
C TYR A 338 -11.24 10.63 5.84
N MET A 339 -12.32 10.78 5.08
CA MET A 339 -12.33 11.25 3.69
C MET A 339 -13.73 11.74 3.32
N THR A 340 -13.85 12.60 2.31
CA THR A 340 -15.18 12.96 1.78
C THR A 340 -15.61 11.90 0.78
N LYS A 341 -16.82 11.38 0.93
CA LYS A 341 -17.35 10.42 -0.06
C LYS A 341 -17.47 11.13 -1.43
N TYR A 342 -16.81 10.57 -2.44
CA TYR A 342 -16.68 11.10 -3.81
C TYR A 342 -15.85 12.38 -3.98
N ASP A 343 -14.85 12.59 -3.13
CA ASP A 343 -13.74 13.53 -3.44
C ASP A 343 -12.61 12.81 -4.21
N CYS A 344 -11.40 13.40 -4.25
CA CYS A 344 -10.23 12.80 -4.91
C CYS A 344 -9.74 11.48 -4.28
N SER A 345 -10.32 11.01 -3.16
CA SER A 345 -10.18 9.62 -2.70
C SER A 345 -10.87 8.61 -3.62
N SER A 346 -11.80 9.09 -4.47
CA SER A 346 -12.51 8.34 -5.51
C SER A 346 -11.86 8.62 -6.88
N ALA A 347 -11.04 7.70 -7.32
CA ALA A 347 -10.18 7.76 -8.50
C ALA A 347 -10.28 6.42 -9.26
N ASP A 348 -9.49 6.22 -10.32
CA ASP A 348 -9.47 4.95 -11.04
C ASP A 348 -8.64 3.90 -10.28
N LEU A 349 -7.47 4.31 -9.77
CA LEU A 349 -6.53 3.46 -9.03
C LEU A 349 -5.91 4.23 -7.86
N ASN A 350 -5.53 3.53 -6.79
CA ASN A 350 -4.80 4.12 -5.68
C ASN A 350 -3.55 3.29 -5.31
N PRO A 351 -2.33 3.74 -5.69
CA PRO A 351 -1.10 2.97 -5.45
C PRO A 351 -0.68 2.94 -3.97
N ILE A 352 -1.21 3.83 -3.13
CA ILE A 352 -0.84 3.94 -1.71
C ILE A 352 -1.96 3.53 -0.73
N GLY A 353 -3.14 3.16 -1.24
CA GLY A 353 -4.32 2.87 -0.40
C GLY A 353 -4.17 1.67 0.53
N GLY A 354 -3.20 0.79 0.26
CA GLY A 354 -2.81 -0.30 1.13
C GLY A 354 -1.68 0.00 2.10
N ILE A 355 -1.14 1.23 2.16
CA ILE A 355 0.09 1.58 2.91
C ILE A 355 -0.24 2.47 4.12
N SER A 356 0.41 2.22 5.26
CA SER A 356 0.27 3.01 6.49
C SER A 356 0.82 4.43 6.36
N LYS A 357 0.24 5.39 7.07
CA LYS A 357 0.75 6.78 7.10
C LYS A 357 2.18 6.84 7.61
N THR A 358 2.50 6.00 8.60
CA THR A 358 3.86 5.91 9.14
C THR A 358 4.86 5.44 8.10
N ASP A 359 4.49 4.45 7.28
CA ASP A 359 5.37 3.94 6.22
C ASP A 359 5.47 4.90 5.05
N LEU A 360 4.41 5.65 4.74
CA LEU A 360 4.48 6.72 3.73
C LEU A 360 5.47 7.81 4.15
N ARG A 361 5.53 8.16 5.44
CA ARG A 361 6.54 9.11 5.95
C ARG A 361 7.96 8.56 5.78
N SER A 362 8.21 7.31 6.16
CA SER A 362 9.51 6.65 5.98
C SER A 362 9.90 6.55 4.50
N PHE A 363 8.95 6.20 3.63
CA PHE A 363 9.16 6.12 2.19
C PHE A 363 9.49 7.48 1.56
N ILE A 364 8.86 8.58 2.01
CA ILE A 364 9.21 9.93 1.55
C ILE A 364 10.65 10.28 1.96
N GLN A 365 11.05 9.95 3.19
CA GLN A 365 12.43 10.15 3.63
C GLN A 365 13.43 9.34 2.80
N TYR A 366 13.11 8.08 2.51
CA TYR A 366 13.89 7.24 1.60
C TYR A 366 13.98 7.86 0.20
N SER A 367 12.87 8.38 -0.32
CA SER A 367 12.76 8.97 -1.66
C SER A 367 13.62 10.24 -1.82
N VAL A 368 13.78 11.04 -0.76
CA VAL A 368 14.72 12.20 -0.76
C VAL A 368 16.13 11.74 -1.17
N ALA A 369 16.62 10.67 -0.54
CA ALA A 369 17.98 10.18 -0.75
C ALA A 369 18.09 9.35 -2.04
N LYS A 370 17.15 8.42 -2.27
CA LYS A 370 17.18 7.48 -3.41
C LYS A 370 16.99 8.20 -4.75
N PHE A 371 16.04 9.13 -4.81
CA PHE A 371 15.64 9.80 -6.06
C PHE A 371 16.18 11.24 -6.18
N GLN A 372 16.89 11.73 -5.16
CA GLN A 372 17.44 13.10 -5.13
C GLN A 372 16.37 14.17 -5.31
N LEU A 373 15.27 14.05 -4.56
CA LEU A 373 14.11 14.95 -4.62
C LEU A 373 14.05 15.87 -3.38
N PRO A 374 14.82 16.97 -3.31
CA PRO A 374 14.88 17.81 -2.12
C PRO A 374 13.56 18.54 -1.81
N ALA A 375 12.62 18.64 -2.76
CA ALA A 375 11.28 19.19 -2.50
C ALA A 375 10.57 18.45 -1.36
N LEU A 376 10.81 17.13 -1.28
CA LEU A 376 10.20 16.25 -0.29
C LEU A 376 10.58 16.59 1.15
N THR A 377 11.76 17.18 1.38
CA THR A 377 12.18 17.63 2.72
C THR A 377 11.22 18.70 3.25
N SER A 378 10.85 19.67 2.40
CA SER A 378 9.89 20.72 2.77
C SER A 378 8.46 20.20 2.98
N ILE A 379 8.10 19.13 2.26
CA ILE A 379 6.79 18.47 2.40
C ILE A 379 6.72 17.69 3.71
N MET A 380 7.81 17.04 4.12
CA MET A 380 7.88 16.26 5.37
C MET A 380 7.81 17.11 6.63
N THR A 381 8.40 18.32 6.59
CA THR A 381 8.44 19.25 7.72
C THR A 381 7.19 20.11 7.82
N ALA A 382 6.37 20.18 6.76
CA ALA A 382 5.11 20.89 6.78
C ALA A 382 4.11 20.23 7.75
N PRO A 383 3.29 21.02 8.47
CA PRO A 383 2.25 20.48 9.32
C PRO A 383 1.19 19.73 8.48
N PRO A 384 0.74 18.54 8.90
CA PRO A 384 -0.31 17.80 8.20
C PRO A 384 -1.66 18.48 8.44
N THR A 385 -2.22 19.09 7.39
CA THR A 385 -3.47 19.83 7.50
C THR A 385 -4.21 19.89 6.16
N ALA A 386 -5.54 19.86 6.23
CA ALA A 386 -6.42 20.05 5.08
C ALA A 386 -6.80 21.53 4.95
N GLU A 387 -6.29 22.20 3.91
CA GLU A 387 -6.58 23.60 3.59
C GLU A 387 -7.98 23.77 2.94
N LEU A 388 -9.02 23.36 3.68
CA LEU A 388 -10.43 23.42 3.26
C LEU A 388 -11.25 24.46 4.04
N GLU A 389 -10.69 24.99 5.12
CA GLU A 389 -11.26 26.08 5.92
C GLU A 389 -10.48 27.39 5.70
N PRO A 390 -11.12 28.56 5.85
CA PRO A 390 -10.43 29.84 5.87
C PRO A 390 -9.31 29.85 6.91
N LEU A 391 -8.17 30.40 6.52
CA LEU A 391 -7.05 30.60 7.43
C LEU A 391 -7.44 31.63 8.52
N THR A 392 -7.31 31.25 9.79
CA THR A 392 -7.47 32.18 10.91
C THR A 392 -6.10 32.77 11.22
N ASP A 393 -5.94 34.09 11.12
CA ASP A 393 -4.64 34.78 11.29
C ASP A 393 -3.51 34.24 10.39
N GLY A 394 -3.84 33.79 9.17
CA GLY A 394 -2.87 33.25 8.20
C GLY A 394 -2.32 31.87 8.58
N ARG A 395 -2.92 31.18 9.55
CA ARG A 395 -2.55 29.81 9.96
C ARG A 395 -3.75 28.88 9.78
N VAL A 396 -3.45 27.63 9.42
CA VAL A 396 -4.48 26.59 9.39
C VAL A 396 -4.86 26.25 10.82
N SER A 397 -6.17 26.18 11.09
CA SER A 397 -6.76 26.09 12.42
C SER A 397 -6.54 24.73 13.11
N GLN A 398 -6.32 23.66 12.35
CA GLN A 398 -6.36 22.30 12.90
C GLN A 398 -5.50 21.30 12.08
N ASN A 399 -4.83 20.38 12.77
CA ASN A 399 -4.15 19.25 12.14
C ASN A 399 -5.08 18.03 12.00
N ASP A 400 -4.72 17.07 11.15
CA ASP A 400 -5.58 15.91 10.85
C ASP A 400 -5.82 15.00 12.08
N GLU A 401 -4.81 14.81 12.94
CA GLU A 401 -4.92 13.92 14.10
C GLU A 401 -5.86 14.48 15.18
N ASP A 402 -5.86 15.80 15.35
CA ASP A 402 -6.76 16.52 16.24
C ASP A 402 -8.22 16.44 15.74
N ASP A 403 -8.45 16.57 14.43
CA ASP A 403 -9.79 16.40 13.85
C ASP A 403 -10.28 14.95 13.89
N MET A 404 -9.37 13.99 13.73
CA MET A 404 -9.70 12.58 13.90
C MET A 404 -9.95 12.19 15.36
N GLY A 405 -9.36 12.92 16.31
CA GLY A 405 -9.32 12.58 17.74
C GLY A 405 -8.44 11.35 18.03
N MET A 406 -7.52 11.02 17.12
CA MET A 406 -6.65 9.85 17.21
C MET A 406 -5.42 10.04 16.30
N THR A 407 -4.27 9.59 16.78
CA THR A 407 -3.03 9.63 16.02
C THR A 407 -2.98 8.53 14.96
N TYR A 408 -2.18 8.72 13.92
CA TYR A 408 -1.92 7.68 12.92
C TYR A 408 -1.26 6.44 13.53
N ALA A 409 -0.42 6.63 14.55
CA ALA A 409 0.18 5.52 15.31
C ALA A 409 -0.89 4.67 16.02
N ASP A 410 -1.87 5.32 16.67
CA ASP A 410 -3.00 4.63 17.30
C ASP A 410 -3.86 3.90 16.25
N LEU A 411 -4.14 4.54 15.11
CA LEU A 411 -4.92 3.97 14.00
C LEU A 411 -4.30 2.69 13.43
N SER A 412 -2.98 2.68 13.20
CA SER A 412 -2.25 1.50 12.75
C SER A 412 -2.36 0.35 13.76
N VAL A 413 -2.28 0.64 15.06
CA VAL A 413 -2.48 -0.37 16.12
C VAL A 413 -3.91 -0.91 16.11
N TYR A 414 -4.93 -0.04 16.02
CA TYR A 414 -6.32 -0.46 15.93
C TYR A 414 -6.59 -1.32 14.70
N GLY A 415 -6.03 -0.94 13.55
CA GLY A 415 -6.13 -1.70 12.29
C GLY A 415 -5.58 -3.11 12.44
N LYS A 416 -4.35 -3.25 12.95
CA LYS A 416 -3.71 -4.56 13.18
C LYS A 416 -4.47 -5.41 14.20
N LEU A 417 -4.90 -4.82 15.32
CA LEU A 417 -5.69 -5.55 16.32
C LEU A 417 -7.03 -6.04 15.73
N ARG A 418 -7.75 -5.16 15.03
CA ARG A 418 -9.05 -5.46 14.40
C ARG A 418 -8.92 -6.54 13.32
N LYS A 419 -7.98 -6.38 12.39
CA LYS A 419 -7.92 -7.20 11.16
C LYS A 419 -6.93 -8.36 11.25
N VAL A 420 -5.76 -8.20 11.84
CA VAL A 420 -4.77 -9.28 11.95
C VAL A 420 -5.10 -10.16 13.14
N VAL A 421 -5.24 -9.56 14.33
CA VAL A 421 -5.53 -10.26 15.60
C VAL A 421 -7.01 -10.62 15.78
N LYS A 422 -7.89 -10.09 14.91
CA LYS A 422 -9.33 -10.40 14.85
C LYS A 422 -10.11 -9.94 16.09
N THR A 423 -9.77 -8.79 16.66
CA THR A 423 -10.47 -8.27 17.85
C THR A 423 -11.71 -7.45 17.52
N GLY A 424 -12.79 -7.67 18.29
CA GLY A 424 -13.90 -6.72 18.44
C GLY A 424 -13.62 -5.67 19.53
N PRO A 425 -14.59 -4.80 19.87
CA PRO A 425 -14.38 -3.70 20.82
C PRO A 425 -13.82 -4.14 22.18
N TYR A 426 -14.48 -5.11 22.83
CA TYR A 426 -14.07 -5.57 24.15
C TYR A 426 -12.68 -6.23 24.14
N SER A 427 -12.43 -7.14 23.20
CA SER A 427 -11.12 -7.80 23.07
C SER A 427 -9.99 -6.82 22.73
N MET A 428 -10.28 -5.77 21.94
CA MET A 428 -9.31 -4.70 21.67
C MET A 428 -9.00 -3.90 22.94
N PHE A 429 -10.03 -3.53 23.70
CA PHE A 429 -9.87 -2.87 25.00
C PHE A 429 -8.99 -3.69 25.95
N CYS A 430 -9.25 -4.99 26.14
CA CYS A 430 -8.44 -5.84 27.02
C CYS A 430 -6.96 -5.90 26.58
N LYS A 431 -6.70 -6.01 25.27
CA LYS A 431 -5.31 -6.04 24.75
C LYS A 431 -4.60 -4.70 24.95
N LEU A 432 -5.28 -3.60 24.66
CA LEU A 432 -4.70 -2.26 24.80
C LEU A 432 -4.50 -1.87 26.25
N LEU A 433 -5.35 -2.34 27.17
CA LEU A 433 -5.15 -2.15 28.60
C LEU A 433 -3.79 -2.71 29.07
N MET A 434 -3.38 -3.86 28.53
CA MET A 434 -2.08 -4.46 28.84
C MET A 434 -0.91 -3.76 28.13
N ALA A 435 -1.14 -3.27 26.91
CA ALA A 435 -0.10 -2.67 26.07
C ALA A 435 0.17 -1.19 26.42
N TRP A 436 -0.87 -0.42 26.69
CA TRP A 436 -0.81 1.02 27.01
C TRP A 436 -0.92 1.25 28.52
N ARG A 437 0.03 0.67 29.26
CA ARG A 437 0.05 0.73 30.74
C ARG A 437 0.11 2.15 31.32
N THR A 438 0.53 3.13 30.51
CA THR A 438 0.58 4.54 30.87
C THR A 438 -0.78 5.22 30.87
N LEU A 439 -1.79 4.63 30.21
CA LEU A 439 -3.16 5.14 30.16
C LEU A 439 -4.03 4.45 31.20
N SER A 440 -4.99 5.19 31.77
CA SER A 440 -5.98 4.61 32.67
C SER A 440 -6.95 3.69 31.93
N PRO A 441 -7.60 2.71 32.61
CA PRO A 441 -8.61 1.87 31.98
C PRO A 441 -9.69 2.70 31.27
N ARG A 442 -10.14 3.81 31.88
CA ARG A 442 -11.11 4.74 31.30
C ARG A 442 -10.63 5.35 29.98
N GLN A 443 -9.38 5.84 29.93
CA GLN A 443 -8.81 6.47 28.73
C GLN A 443 -8.69 5.46 27.57
N VAL A 444 -8.28 4.22 27.86
CA VAL A 444 -8.22 3.15 26.85
C VAL A 444 -9.63 2.83 26.33
N ALA A 445 -10.61 2.75 27.23
CA ALA A 445 -12.00 2.51 26.85
C ALA A 445 -12.55 3.62 25.94
N GLU A 446 -12.30 4.90 26.27
CA GLU A 446 -12.72 6.05 25.47
C GLU A 446 -12.11 6.01 24.06
N LYS A 447 -10.81 5.75 23.96
CA LYS A 447 -10.09 5.59 22.69
C LYS A 447 -10.67 4.46 21.83
N VAL A 448 -10.89 3.28 22.40
CA VAL A 448 -11.46 2.13 21.68
C VAL A 448 -12.90 2.40 21.23
N LYS A 449 -13.71 3.00 22.11
CA LYS A 449 -15.10 3.35 21.80
C LYS A 449 -15.17 4.38 20.67
N LEU A 450 -14.32 5.41 20.70
CA LEU A 450 -14.22 6.41 19.64
C LEU A 450 -13.85 5.77 18.31
N PHE A 451 -12.82 4.91 18.28
CA PHE A 451 -12.42 4.18 17.08
C PHE A 451 -13.58 3.37 16.48
N PHE A 452 -14.21 2.48 17.27
CA PHE A 452 -15.28 1.62 16.75
C PHE A 452 -16.54 2.39 16.34
N ARG A 453 -16.84 3.53 16.99
CA ARG A 453 -17.94 4.41 16.59
C ARG A 453 -17.64 5.08 15.25
N MET A 454 -16.45 5.68 15.09
CA MET A 454 -16.10 6.37 13.85
C MET A 454 -15.92 5.39 12.68
N TYR A 455 -15.30 4.24 12.92
CA TYR A 455 -15.21 3.14 11.95
C TYR A 455 -16.60 2.71 11.47
N SER A 456 -17.54 2.46 12.38
CA SER A 456 -18.86 1.92 12.03
C SER A 456 -19.75 2.94 11.33
N ILE A 457 -19.71 4.23 11.72
CA ILE A 457 -20.41 5.33 11.04
C ILE A 457 -19.91 5.46 9.59
N ASN A 458 -18.60 5.40 9.38
CA ASN A 458 -18.00 5.68 8.08
C ASN A 458 -17.81 4.46 7.19
N ARG A 459 -18.14 3.23 7.64
CA ARG A 459 -17.88 2.01 6.86
C ARG A 459 -18.51 2.02 5.46
N HIS A 460 -19.67 2.66 5.32
CA HIS A 460 -20.35 2.86 4.04
C HIS A 460 -19.52 3.62 2.97
N LYS A 461 -18.41 4.28 3.35
CA LYS A 461 -17.47 4.90 2.40
C LYS A 461 -16.58 3.85 1.72
N MET A 462 -16.29 2.73 2.39
CA MET A 462 -15.42 1.67 1.86
C MET A 462 -16.06 0.86 0.74
N THR A 463 -17.38 0.83 0.67
CA THR A 463 -18.10 0.10 -0.39
C THR A 463 -17.93 0.74 -1.78
N THR A 464 -17.46 1.99 -1.83
CA THR A 464 -17.25 2.75 -3.07
C THR A 464 -15.87 3.39 -3.10
N LEU A 465 -14.93 2.93 -2.27
CA LEU A 465 -13.56 3.43 -2.28
C LEU A 465 -12.84 2.88 -3.52
N THR A 466 -11.94 3.70 -4.07
CA THR A 466 -11.04 3.34 -5.17
C THR A 466 -10.31 2.02 -4.90
N PRO A 467 -10.21 1.11 -5.90
CA PRO A 467 -9.36 -0.08 -5.76
C PRO A 467 -7.89 0.32 -5.55
N SER A 468 -7.28 -0.24 -4.52
CA SER A 468 -5.93 0.11 -4.10
C SER A 468 -4.97 -1.07 -4.13
N TYR A 469 -3.69 -0.80 -4.47
CA TYR A 469 -2.60 -1.76 -4.31
C TYR A 469 -2.66 -2.43 -2.94
N HIS A 470 -2.59 -3.76 -2.91
CA HIS A 470 -2.56 -4.50 -1.66
C HIS A 470 -1.14 -4.56 -1.09
N ALA A 471 -0.93 -3.96 0.09
CA ALA A 471 0.35 -3.99 0.81
C ALA A 471 0.16 -4.48 2.25
N GLU A 472 -0.60 -3.74 3.06
CA GLU A 472 -0.78 -4.09 4.47
C GLU A 472 -1.79 -5.22 4.70
N SER A 473 -1.42 -6.14 5.60
CA SER A 473 -2.26 -7.27 6.04
C SER A 473 -3.50 -6.87 6.86
N TYR A 474 -3.64 -5.57 7.14
CA TYR A 474 -4.77 -5.00 7.87
C TYR A 474 -5.69 -4.11 7.02
N SER A 475 -5.57 -4.16 5.69
CA SER A 475 -6.39 -3.37 4.76
C SER A 475 -7.90 -3.44 5.08
N PRO A 476 -8.63 -2.31 5.04
CA PRO A 476 -10.07 -2.26 5.23
C PRO A 476 -10.86 -2.48 3.92
N ASP A 477 -10.23 -2.84 2.80
CA ASP A 477 -10.89 -3.05 1.51
C ASP A 477 -12.09 -4.00 1.60
N ASP A 478 -13.25 -3.53 1.16
CA ASP A 478 -14.51 -4.27 1.26
C ASP A 478 -14.76 -5.22 0.07
N ASN A 479 -14.05 -5.03 -1.05
CA ASN A 479 -14.32 -5.77 -2.28
C ASN A 479 -13.81 -7.21 -2.24
N ARG A 480 -12.68 -7.45 -1.58
CA ARG A 480 -12.01 -8.76 -1.59
C ARG A 480 -11.41 -9.15 -0.23
N PHE A 481 -10.87 -8.19 0.52
CA PHE A 481 -10.05 -8.54 1.69
C PHE A 481 -10.81 -8.59 3.01
N ASP A 482 -11.71 -7.64 3.23
CA ASP A 482 -12.34 -7.38 4.52
C ASP A 482 -13.84 -7.22 4.39
N LEU A 483 -14.51 -8.31 4.01
CA LEU A 483 -15.96 -8.38 3.89
C LEU A 483 -16.63 -8.09 5.24
N ARG A 484 -17.39 -7.00 5.33
CA ARG A 484 -18.02 -6.55 6.58
C ARG A 484 -19.39 -5.91 6.30
N PRO A 485 -20.30 -5.87 7.30
CA PRO A 485 -21.47 -5.00 7.23
C PRO A 485 -21.05 -3.54 6.99
N PHE A 486 -21.88 -2.77 6.29
CA PHE A 486 -21.71 -1.31 6.17
C PHE A 486 -22.84 -0.53 6.89
N LEU A 487 -23.89 -1.23 7.33
CA LEU A 487 -24.93 -0.72 8.21
C LEU A 487 -24.79 -1.38 9.59
N TYR A 488 -24.18 -0.66 10.53
CA TYR A 488 -24.00 -1.11 11.91
C TYR A 488 -24.95 -0.40 12.87
N ASN A 489 -25.26 -1.03 14.01
CA ASN A 489 -25.64 -0.27 15.21
C ASN A 489 -24.38 0.40 15.77
N THR A 490 -24.20 1.68 15.45
CA THR A 490 -22.97 2.44 15.75
C THR A 490 -22.79 2.79 17.22
N ALA A 491 -23.81 2.55 18.05
CA ALA A 491 -23.74 2.72 19.50
C ALA A 491 -23.06 1.53 20.19
N TRP A 492 -22.93 0.37 19.52
CA TRP A 492 -22.32 -0.86 20.05
C TRP A 492 -22.77 -1.18 21.49
N PRO A 493 -24.08 -1.17 21.80
CA PRO A 493 -24.58 -1.03 23.17
C PRO A 493 -24.16 -2.17 24.09
N TRP A 494 -24.11 -3.41 23.59
CA TRP A 494 -23.67 -4.56 24.37
C TRP A 494 -22.17 -4.49 24.65
N GLN A 495 -21.37 -4.35 23.58
CA GLN A 495 -19.92 -4.37 23.66
C GLN A 495 -19.37 -3.22 24.50
N PHE A 496 -19.97 -2.03 24.38
CA PHE A 496 -19.55 -0.87 25.15
C PHE A 496 -19.94 -0.97 26.62
N ARG A 497 -21.08 -1.61 26.94
CA ARG A 497 -21.46 -1.92 28.32
C ARG A 497 -20.48 -2.89 28.97
N CYS A 498 -20.08 -3.96 28.29
CA CYS A 498 -19.07 -4.88 28.81
C CYS A 498 -17.73 -4.18 29.08
N ILE A 499 -17.35 -3.21 28.24
CA ILE A 499 -16.16 -2.38 28.50
C ILE A 499 -16.37 -1.54 29.77
N ASP A 500 -17.53 -0.89 29.93
CA ASP A 500 -17.80 -0.06 31.10
C ASP A 500 -17.82 -0.87 32.41
N GLU A 501 -18.44 -2.05 32.41
CA GLU A 501 -18.44 -2.97 33.55
C GLU A 501 -17.02 -3.36 33.95
N GLN A 502 -16.17 -3.67 32.96
CA GLN A 502 -14.76 -4.02 33.21
C GLN A 502 -13.95 -2.82 33.73
N VAL A 503 -14.20 -1.62 33.21
CA VAL A 503 -13.55 -0.40 33.69
C VAL A 503 -13.93 -0.14 35.15
N SER A 504 -15.22 -0.23 35.49
CA SER A 504 -15.69 -0.04 36.87
C SER A 504 -15.03 -1.04 37.82
N SER A 505 -15.01 -2.33 37.48
CA SER A 505 -14.35 -3.37 38.29
C SER A 505 -12.86 -3.11 38.50
N LEU A 506 -12.13 -2.65 37.48
CA LEU A 506 -10.70 -2.34 37.59
C LEU A 506 -10.43 -1.07 38.42
N GLU A 507 -11.32 -0.09 38.36
CA GLU A 507 -11.24 1.13 39.17
C GLU A 507 -11.61 0.88 40.63
N GLU A 508 -12.49 -0.08 40.92
CA GLU A 508 -12.82 -0.52 42.28
C GLU A 508 -11.65 -1.28 42.93
N ASN A 509 -11.08 -2.28 42.24
CA ASN A 509 -9.96 -3.06 42.78
C ASN A 509 -8.72 -2.19 43.06
N ARG A 510 -8.45 -1.15 42.24
CA ARG A 510 -7.36 -0.19 42.49
C ARG A 510 -7.56 0.68 43.73
N LYS A 511 -8.81 0.88 44.17
CA LYS A 511 -9.09 1.62 45.41
C LYS A 511 -8.87 0.75 46.64
N GLU A 512 -9.11 -0.56 46.52
CA GLU A 512 -8.87 -1.53 47.59
C GLU A 512 -7.36 -1.76 47.79
N ASP A 513 -6.57 -1.93 46.71
CA ASP A 513 -5.10 -2.08 46.79
C ASP A 513 -4.37 -0.84 47.32
N GLY A 514 -4.96 0.36 47.15
CA GLY A 514 -4.40 1.63 47.65
C GLY A 514 -4.66 1.90 49.14
N CYS A 515 -5.45 1.06 49.81
CA CYS A 515 -5.74 1.17 51.25
C CYS A 515 -4.84 0.29 52.12
N GLU A 516 -4.01 -0.60 51.56
CA GLU A 516 -3.11 -1.49 52.32
C GLU A 516 -1.68 -0.92 52.55
N GLU A 517 -1.34 0.28 52.08
CA GLU A 517 -0.03 0.93 52.33
C GLU A 517 -0.04 2.04 53.41
N VAL A 518 -1.08 2.09 54.24
CA VAL A 518 -1.07 2.93 55.46
C VAL A 518 -1.57 2.13 56.64
N ASP A 519 -0.68 1.30 57.21
CA ASP A 519 -0.64 1.00 58.64
C ASP A 519 0.76 0.50 59.06
#